data_AF-A0A8X6MN25-F1
#
_entry.id   AF-A0A8X6MN25-F1
#
_cell.length_a   1.000
_cell.length_b   1.000
_cell.length_c   1.000
_cell.angle_alpha   90.00
_cell.angle_beta   90.00
_cell.angle_gamma   90.00
#
_symmetry.space_group_name_H-M   'P 1'
#
loop_
_entity.id
_entity.type
_entity.pdbx_description
1 polymer ?
#
loop_
_entity_poly.entity_id
_entity_poly.type
_entity_poly.pdbx_seq_one_letter_code
_entity_poly.pdbx_strand_id
1 'polypeptide(L)' 'MMPNRLNIVKEFVKHRKSPEKAWMDSFFEITYYFQEWIGGLEVNTFEKVRDLVSTDQVKKQVPYEIREHFLDEWEKLISP' A
#
# COMPACT_ATOMS: atom_id res chain seq x y z
N MET A 1 0.81 8.98 18.85
CA MET A 1 1.71 9.22 17.69
C MET A 1 1.13 8.39 16.55
N MET A 2 0.59 9.00 15.49
CA MET A 2 0.04 8.22 14.37
C MET A 2 1.19 7.45 13.70
N PRO A 3 1.01 6.17 13.35
CA PRO A 3 2.02 5.43 12.59
C PRO A 3 2.33 6.15 11.28
N ASN A 4 3.61 6.27 10.92
CA ASN A 4 3.99 6.79 9.60
C ASN A 4 3.32 5.93 8.52
N ARG A 5 2.67 6.54 7.52
CA ARG A 5 1.99 5.87 6.39
C ARG A 5 2.87 4.79 5.73
N LEU A 6 4.19 5.02 5.66
CA LEU A 6 5.14 4.04 5.14
C LEU A 6 5.15 2.72 5.93
N ASN A 7 4.94 2.77 7.25
CA ASN A 7 4.88 1.58 8.09
C ASN A 7 3.57 0.82 7.86
N ILE A 8 2.45 1.51 7.73
CA ILE A 8 1.15 0.88 7.43
C ILE A 8 1.18 0.12 6.10
N VAL A 9 1.78 0.70 5.06
CA VAL A 9 1.96 0.01 3.77
C VAL A 9 2.81 -1.25 3.94
N LYS A 10 3.89 -1.19 4.73
CA LYS A 10 4.72 -2.37 5.01
C LYS A 10 3.94 -3.46 5.73
N GLU A 11 3.13 -3.11 6.74
CA GLU A 11 2.29 -4.06 7.47
C GLU A 11 1.24 -4.69 6.55
N PHE A 12 0.54 -3.91 5.73
CA PHE A 12 -0.42 -4.42 4.74
C PHE A 12 0.22 -5.42 3.77
N VAL A 13 1.37 -5.04 3.20
CA VAL A 13 2.03 -5.81 2.13
C VAL A 13 2.68 -7.08 2.64
N LYS A 14 3.26 -7.03 3.84
CA LYS A 14 3.95 -8.17 4.46
C LYS A 14 3.02 -9.04 5.29
N HIS A 15 1.75 -8.64 5.45
CA HIS A 15 0.78 -9.40 6.22
C HIS A 15 0.69 -10.84 5.70
N ARG A 16 0.87 -11.78 6.63
CA ARG A 16 0.66 -13.21 6.39
C ARG A 16 -0.20 -13.74 7.54
N LYS A 17 -1.24 -14.51 7.20
CA LYS A 17 -2.03 -15.22 8.20
C LYS A 17 -1.10 -16.20 8.95
N SER A 18 -1.01 -16.09 10.27
CA SER A 18 -0.37 -17.14 11.08
C SER A 18 -1.28 -18.37 11.18
N PRO A 19 -0.74 -19.60 11.27
CA PRO A 19 -1.56 -20.82 11.35
C PRO A 19 -2.62 -20.78 12.45
N GLU A 20 -2.25 -20.20 13.59
CA GLU A 20 -3.03 -20.08 14.84
C GLU A 20 -4.17 -19.05 14.76
N LYS A 21 -4.15 -18.13 13.79
CA LYS A 21 -5.08 -17.01 13.70
C LYS A 21 -6.35 -17.35 12.95
N ALA A 22 -7.50 -16.86 13.41
CA ALA A 22 -8.73 -17.01 12.65
C ALA A 22 -8.68 -16.20 11.34
N TRP A 23 -9.40 -16.68 10.32
CA TRP A 23 -9.52 -15.96 9.05
C TRP A 23 -10.14 -14.57 9.24
N MET A 24 -11.12 -14.45 10.15
CA MET A 24 -11.76 -13.19 10.48
C MET A 24 -10.78 -12.16 11.04
N ASP A 25 -9.93 -12.56 11.99
CA ASP A 25 -8.94 -11.65 12.58
C ASP A 25 -7.95 -11.13 11.52
N SER A 26 -7.57 -12.00 10.58
CA SER A 26 -6.68 -11.62 9.48
C SER A 26 -7.37 -10.66 8.51
N PHE A 27 -8.64 -10.90 8.21
CA PHE A 27 -9.46 -10.01 7.39
C PHE A 27 -9.60 -8.62 8.03
N PHE A 28 -9.85 -8.55 9.34
CA PHE A 28 -9.97 -7.28 10.06
C PHE A 28 -8.64 -6.50 10.04
N GLU A 29 -7.51 -7.15 10.23
CA GLU A 29 -6.21 -6.49 10.17
C GLU A 29 -5.86 -5.96 8.78
N ILE A 30 -6.05 -6.77 7.74
CA ILE A 30 -5.82 -6.35 6.36
C ILE A 30 -6.72 -5.15 6.03
N THR A 31 -7.98 -5.19 6.46
CA THR A 31 -8.94 -4.09 6.27
C THR A 31 -8.49 -2.83 7.00
N TYR A 32 -8.06 -2.96 8.25
CA TYR A 32 -7.56 -1.85 9.06
C TYR A 32 -6.32 -1.20 8.42
N TYR A 33 -5.32 -2.00 8.04
CA TYR A 33 -4.13 -1.46 7.38
C TYR A 33 -4.46 -0.80 6.04
N PHE A 34 -5.41 -1.37 5.29
CA PHE A 34 -5.84 -0.77 4.03
C PHE A 34 -6.52 0.59 4.26
N GLN A 35 -7.42 0.69 5.24
CA GLN A 35 -8.10 1.94 5.60
C GLN A 35 -7.10 3.02 6.05
N GLU A 36 -6.14 2.67 6.92
CA GLU A 36 -5.09 3.58 7.36
C GLU A 36 -4.15 3.99 6.21
N TRP A 37 -3.88 3.08 5.25
CA TRP A 37 -3.07 3.40 4.08
C TRP A 37 -3.74 4.43 3.19
N ILE A 38 -5.02 4.22 2.87
CA ILE A 38 -5.78 5.14 2.01
C ILE A 38 -6.26 6.39 2.77
N GLY A 39 -6.10 6.42 4.08
CA GLY A 39 -6.47 7.54 4.95
C GLY A 39 -5.81 8.84 4.48
N GLY A 40 -6.65 9.81 4.10
CA GLY A 40 -6.21 11.11 3.59
C GLY A 40 -5.74 11.12 2.13
N LEU A 41 -5.99 10.06 1.36
CA LEU A 41 -5.87 10.06 -0.10
C LEU A 41 -7.26 10.26 -0.73
N GLU A 42 -7.33 10.95 -1.87
CA GLU A 42 -8.57 11.10 -2.65
C GLU A 42 -8.86 9.86 -3.54
N VAL A 43 -8.73 8.66 -2.97
CA VAL A 43 -8.96 7.37 -3.65
C VAL A 43 -10.40 6.90 -3.43
N ASN A 44 -11.33 7.62 -4.05
CA ASN A 44 -12.78 7.42 -3.89
C ASN A 44 -13.43 6.60 -5.01
N THR A 45 -12.65 6.10 -5.98
CA THR A 45 -13.14 5.24 -7.07
C THR A 45 -12.34 3.93 -7.13
N PHE A 46 -12.95 2.90 -7.73
CA PHE A 46 -12.29 1.62 -7.93
C PHE A 46 -11.03 1.76 -8.80
N GLU A 47 -11.07 2.60 -9.83
CA GLU A 47 -9.94 2.87 -10.73
C GLU A 47 -8.76 3.44 -9.95
N LYS A 48 -9.01 4.44 -9.09
CA LYS A 48 -7.96 5.04 -8.26
C LYS A 48 -7.37 4.03 -7.26
N VAL A 49 -8.20 3.15 -6.69
CA VAL A 49 -7.73 2.06 -5.83
C VAL A 49 -6.88 1.05 -6.61
N ARG A 50 -7.31 0.66 -7.81
CA ARG A 50 -6.58 -0.24 -8.70
C ARG A 50 -5.22 0.35 -9.07
N ASP A 51 -5.18 1.62 -9.43
CA ASP A 51 -3.96 2.30 -9.88
C ASP A 51 -2.98 2.48 -8.71
N LEU A 52 -3.48 2.78 -7.50
CA LEU A 52 -2.69 2.80 -6.26
C LEU A 52 -2.03 1.43 -5.98
N VAL A 53 -2.83 0.36 -5.99
CA VAL A 53 -2.33 -1.00 -5.71
C VAL A 53 -1.33 -1.44 -6.78
N SER A 54 -1.62 -1.18 -8.06
CA SER A 54 -0.74 -1.53 -9.17
C SER A 54 0.60 -0.79 -9.07
N THR A 55 0.57 0.51 -8.80
CA THR A 55 1.76 1.35 -8.61
C THR A 55 2.62 0.83 -7.45
N ASP A 56 2.01 0.48 -6.32
CA ASP A 56 2.74 -0.04 -5.16
C ASP A 56 3.38 -1.41 -5.44
N GLN A 57 2.71 -2.28 -6.20
CA GLN A 57 3.27 -3.57 -6.61
C GLN A 57 4.44 -3.41 -7.60
N VAL A 58 4.34 -2.53 -8.59
CA VAL A 58 5.44 -2.28 -9.55
C VAL A 58 6.64 -1.70 -8.80
N LYS A 59 6.46 -0.75 -7.89
CA LYS A 59 7.55 -0.17 -7.08
C LYS A 59 8.33 -1.19 -6.27
N LYS A 60 7.75 -2.33 -5.90
CA LYS A 60 8.44 -3.42 -5.19
C LYS A 60 9.29 -4.30 -6.12
N GLN A 61 8.91 -4.38 -7.39
CA GLN A 61 9.59 -5.20 -8.38
C GLN A 61 10.74 -4.46 -9.06
N VAL A 62 10.71 -3.12 -9.02
CA VAL A 62 11.76 -2.27 -9.59
C VAL A 62 13.03 -2.33 -8.72
N PRO A 63 14.19 -2.71 -9.27
CA PRO A 63 15.48 -2.65 -8.58
C PRO A 63 15.78 -1.24 -8.07
N TYR A 64 16.54 -1.13 -6.97
CA TYR A 64 16.81 0.16 -6.33
C TYR A 64 17.46 1.16 -7.30
N GLU A 65 18.38 0.69 -8.13
CA GLU A 65 19.12 1.47 -9.11
C GLU A 65 18.20 2.07 -10.18
N ILE A 66 17.16 1.33 -10.54
CA ILE A 66 16.15 1.80 -11.50
C ILE A 66 15.21 2.79 -10.80
N ARG A 67 14.89 2.57 -9.52
CA ARG A 67 13.93 3.39 -8.78
C ARG A 67 14.32 4.86 -8.70
N GLU A 68 15.61 5.19 -8.54
CA GLU A 68 16.10 6.57 -8.51
C GLU A 68 15.88 7.32 -9.83
N HIS A 69 15.96 6.62 -10.97
CA HIS A 69 15.75 7.21 -12.29
C HIS A 69 14.29 7.52 -12.61
N PHE A 70 13.35 6.88 -11.91
CA PHE A 70 11.91 7.03 -12.16
C PHE A 70 11.18 7.85 -11.10
N LEU A 71 11.88 8.46 -10.13
CA LEU A 71 11.24 9.21 -9.03
C LEU A 71 10.26 10.27 -9.55
N ASP A 72 10.66 11.05 -10.55
CA ASP A 72 9.85 12.11 -11.15
C ASP A 72 8.59 11.58 -11.89
N GLU A 73 8.68 10.39 -12.48
CA GLU A 73 7.55 9.71 -13.13
C GLU A 73 6.63 9.07 -12.10
N TRP A 74 7.20 8.53 -11.02
CA TRP A 74 6.45 7.99 -9.91
C TRP A 74 5.64 9.08 -9.20
N GLU A 75 6.19 10.27 -8.99
CA GLU A 75 5.45 11.38 -8.38
C GLU A 75 4.19 11.75 -9.19
N LYS A 76 4.26 11.68 -10.52
CA LYS A 76 3.12 11.95 -11.41
C LYS A 76 2.01 10.88 -11.32
N LEU A 77 2.37 9.64 -10.97
CA LEU A 77 1.42 8.53 -10.80
C LEU A 77 0.71 8.55 -9.44
N ILE A 78 1.30 9.19 -8.42
CA ILE A 78 0.74 9.26 -7.06
C ILE A 78 0.11 10.64 -6.80
N SER A 79 0.33 11.61 -7.68
CA SER A 79 -0.36 12.90 -7.63
C SER A 79 -1.84 12.70 -7.99
N PRO A 80 -2.78 13.24 -7.19
CA PRO A 80 -4.23 13.15 -7.46
C PRO A 80 -4.63 13.68 -8.84
#